data_AF-A0A8J3FDJ9-F1
#
_entry.id   AF-A0A8J3FDJ9-F1
#
_cell.length_a   1.000
_cell.length_b   1.000
_cell.length_c   1.000
_cell.angle_alpha   90.00
_cell.angle_beta   90.00
_cell.angle_gamma   90.00
#
_symmetry.space_group_name_H-M   'P 1'
#
loop_
_entity.id
_entity.type
_entity.pdbx_description
1 polymer ?
#
loop_
_entity_poly.entity_id
_entity_poly.type
_entity_poly.pdbx_seq_one_letter_code
_entity_poly.pdbx_strand_id
1 'polypeptide(L)'
;MLSIDEHSYRGRDMMVTVTCVWPKRRLLAILPDDRMKTLERFLRQLPDTVRRRIRAVCIDLKDAWRHAVKRALPGAVIVADPFHVIQDANRRVDEARLVEQQVTGVRLPRWPLLKNEDDLTERQAAQLAAIRKHHKNVAHFHWVKEQLRDVYRASNRDEATAILDRVIFETQSASDAALMQWGRTLRRWREAILAYHTWRVSNGYTEGVHTKIKLLKRISYGFRNREIYVRKMLLAFMPLAWLTSHPQLLT
;
A
#
# COMPACT_ATOMS: atom_id res chain seq x y z
N MET A 1 15.85 2.14 -6.12
CA MET A 1 14.37 2.22 -6.08
C MET A 1 13.95 2.49 -4.66
N LEU A 2 12.89 3.27 -4.46
CA LEU A 2 12.41 3.65 -3.14
C LEU A 2 11.04 3.04 -2.85
N SER A 3 10.73 2.91 -1.56
CA SER A 3 9.37 2.71 -1.04
C SER A 3 9.10 3.79 0.01
N ILE A 4 7.90 4.35 -0.02
CA ILE A 4 7.44 5.40 0.88
C ILE A 4 6.11 4.96 1.45
N ASP A 5 6.01 4.93 2.77
CA ASP A 5 4.83 4.46 3.48
C ASP A 5 4.70 5.18 4.82
N GLU A 6 3.51 5.18 5.40
CA GLU A 6 3.21 5.81 6.68
C GLU A 6 3.14 4.79 7.82
N HIS A 7 3.53 5.21 9.03
CA HIS A 7 3.26 4.44 10.23
C HIS A 7 2.81 5.35 11.38
N SER A 8 1.99 4.79 12.27
CA SER A 8 1.52 5.50 13.46
C SER A 8 2.65 5.68 14.47
N TYR A 9 2.94 6.93 14.84
CA TYR A 9 3.71 7.27 16.03
C TYR A 9 2.86 7.10 17.29
N ARG A 10 1.67 7.72 17.33
CA ARG A 10 0.71 7.56 18.44
C ARG A 10 -0.72 7.84 17.96
N GLY A 11 -1.60 6.85 18.06
CA GLY A 11 -2.98 7.02 17.59
C GLY A 11 -3.04 7.40 16.12
N ARG A 12 -3.64 8.56 15.80
CA ARG A 12 -3.74 9.11 14.43
C ARG A 12 -2.55 9.98 14.01
N ASP A 13 -1.54 10.10 14.87
CA ASP A 13 -0.34 10.86 14.60
C ASP A 13 0.63 10.01 13.75
N MET A 14 0.71 10.32 12.46
CA MET A 14 1.40 9.53 11.45
C MET A 14 2.78 10.11 11.10
N MET A 15 3.70 9.23 10.71
CA MET A 15 5.03 9.56 10.23
C MET A 15 5.30 8.83 8.92
N VAL A 16 6.17 9.39 8.08
CA VAL A 16 6.56 8.77 6.81
C VAL A 16 7.89 8.04 6.97
N THR A 17 7.91 6.78 6.56
CA THR A 17 9.12 5.98 6.41
C THR A 17 9.54 6.01 4.95
N VAL A 18 10.78 6.39 4.67
CA VAL A 18 11.37 6.28 3.34
C VAL A 18 12.45 5.21 3.36
N THR A 19 12.32 4.20 2.52
CA THR A 19 13.29 3.10 2.41
C THR A 19 13.87 3.01 1.01
N CYS A 20 15.13 2.60 0.93
CA CYS A 20 15.71 2.03 -0.27
C CYS A 20 15.36 0.54 -0.30
N VAL A 21 14.74 0.09 -1.38
CA VAL A 21 14.35 -1.33 -1.54
C VAL A 21 15.24 -2.07 -2.54
N TRP A 22 15.97 -1.32 -3.39
CA TRP A 22 16.96 -1.83 -4.33
C TRP A 22 18.01 -0.74 -4.64
N PRO A 23 19.32 -1.06 -4.74
CA PRO A 23 19.92 -2.41 -4.74
C PRO A 23 20.16 -2.99 -3.34
N LYS A 24 20.31 -2.15 -2.32
CA LYS A 24 20.51 -2.57 -0.93
C LYS A 24 19.36 -2.06 -0.09
N ARG A 25 18.66 -2.99 0.56
CA ARG A 25 17.54 -2.70 1.46
C ARG A 25 18.02 -1.90 2.67
N ARG A 26 17.55 -0.67 2.83
CA ARG A 26 17.95 0.24 3.92
C ARG A 26 16.82 1.20 4.29
N LEU A 27 16.66 1.45 5.58
CA LEU A 27 15.90 2.61 6.04
C LEU A 27 16.71 3.88 5.73
N LEU A 28 16.12 4.83 5.01
CA LEU A 28 16.79 6.09 4.66
C LEU A 28 16.37 7.22 5.61
N ALA A 29 15.07 7.31 5.91
CA ALA A 29 14.55 8.36 6.78
C ALA A 29 13.24 7.94 7.46
N ILE A 30 13.02 8.49 8.64
CA ILE A 30 11.70 8.62 9.26
C ILE A 30 11.42 10.11 9.37
N LEU A 31 10.44 10.58 8.61
CA LEU A 31 10.05 11.98 8.59
C LEU A 31 9.13 12.28 9.78
N PRO A 32 9.18 13.51 10.31
CA PRO A 32 8.49 13.83 11.55
C PRO A 32 6.96 13.80 11.42
N ASP A 33 6.39 13.83 10.22
CA ASP A 33 4.95 13.88 9.98
C ASP A 33 4.59 13.34 8.59
N ASP A 34 3.30 13.19 8.33
CA ASP A 34 2.68 12.76 7.08
C ASP A 34 2.28 13.92 6.15
N ARG A 35 2.90 15.10 6.31
CA ARG A 35 2.59 16.22 5.41
C ARG A 35 3.32 16.05 4.07
N MET A 36 2.58 16.26 2.98
CA MET A 36 3.12 16.28 1.61
C MET A 36 4.37 17.17 1.46
N LYS A 37 4.35 18.37 2.06
CA LYS A 37 5.45 19.34 2.01
C LYS A 37 6.73 18.81 2.66
N THR A 38 6.61 18.02 3.73
CA THR A 38 7.75 17.44 4.45
C THR A 38 8.44 16.40 3.58
N LEU A 39 7.66 15.51 2.94
CA LEU A 39 8.20 14.54 2.00
C LEU A 39 8.85 15.21 0.79
N GLU A 40 8.17 16.17 0.17
CA GLU A 40 8.70 16.88 -1.01
C GLU A 40 10.04 17.57 -0.69
N ARG A 41 10.12 18.25 0.47
CA ARG A 41 11.36 18.88 0.94
C ARG A 41 12.47 17.85 1.10
N PHE A 42 12.21 16.74 1.79
CA PHE A 42 13.20 15.68 1.99
C PHE A 42 13.72 15.14 0.65
N LEU A 43 12.82 14.81 -0.29
CA LEU A 43 13.20 14.29 -1.60
C LEU A 43 14.01 15.29 -2.42
N ARG A 44 13.73 16.60 -2.31
CA ARG A 44 14.51 17.66 -2.98
C ARG A 44 15.89 17.91 -2.37
N GLN A 45 16.05 17.63 -1.07
CA GLN A 45 17.34 17.76 -0.37
C GLN A 45 18.31 16.60 -0.66
N LEU A 46 17.83 15.51 -1.25
CA LEU A 46 18.72 14.44 -1.70
C LEU A 46 19.72 14.97 -2.74
N PRO A 47 21.00 14.58 -2.69
CA PRO A 47 21.98 14.98 -3.69
C PRO A 47 21.51 14.66 -5.10
N ASP A 48 21.79 15.53 -6.07
CA ASP A 48 21.38 15.36 -7.47
C ASP A 48 21.83 14.03 -8.06
N THR A 49 23.02 13.58 -7.70
CA THR A 49 23.59 12.29 -8.09
C THR A 49 22.73 11.12 -7.61
N VAL A 50 22.10 11.24 -6.43
CA VAL A 50 21.16 10.25 -5.89
C VAL A 50 19.80 10.38 -6.57
N ARG A 51 19.26 11.60 -6.70
CA ARG A 51 17.94 11.84 -7.30
C ARG A 51 17.84 11.27 -8.71
N ARG A 52 18.85 11.49 -9.56
CA ARG A 52 18.90 10.96 -10.94
C ARG A 52 18.98 9.42 -10.99
N ARG A 53 19.43 8.76 -9.92
CA ARG A 53 19.50 7.29 -9.82
C ARG A 53 18.20 6.68 -9.32
N ILE A 54 17.26 7.47 -8.80
CA ILE A 54 15.95 6.96 -8.37
C ILE A 54 15.07 6.77 -9.61
N ARG A 55 14.94 5.51 -10.05
CA ARG A 55 14.16 5.15 -11.24
C ARG A 55 12.70 4.80 -10.97
N ALA A 56 12.40 4.31 -9.77
CA ALA A 56 11.05 3.96 -9.35
C ALA A 56 10.84 4.21 -7.86
N VAL A 57 9.60 4.60 -7.51
CA VAL A 57 9.15 4.85 -6.14
C VAL A 57 7.80 4.16 -5.94
N CYS A 58 7.75 3.21 -5.00
CA CYS A 58 6.54 2.54 -4.57
C CYS A 58 5.84 3.34 -3.47
N ILE A 59 4.54 3.61 -3.64
CA ILE A 59 3.70 4.39 -2.72
C ILE A 59 2.30 3.80 -2.63
N ASP A 60 1.59 4.11 -1.56
CA ASP A 60 0.16 3.84 -1.43
C ASP A 60 -0.66 4.65 -2.46
N LEU A 61 -1.95 4.33 -2.58
CA LEU A 61 -2.92 5.04 -3.43
C LEU A 61 -3.30 6.44 -2.92
N LYS A 62 -2.31 7.25 -2.51
CA LYS A 62 -2.47 8.62 -2.01
C LYS A 62 -1.98 9.64 -3.02
N ASP A 63 -2.91 10.46 -3.51
CA ASP A 63 -2.60 11.50 -4.48
C ASP A 63 -1.54 12.47 -3.96
N ALA A 64 -1.56 12.82 -2.67
CA ALA A 64 -0.55 13.70 -2.06
C ALA A 64 0.88 13.16 -2.28
N TRP A 65 1.11 11.87 -2.04
CA TRP A 65 2.40 11.22 -2.28
C TRP A 65 2.76 11.18 -3.76
N ARG A 66 1.79 10.88 -4.62
CA ARG A 66 2.00 10.92 -6.07
C ARG A 66 2.48 12.29 -6.54
N HIS A 67 1.87 13.37 -6.05
CA HIS A 67 2.26 14.73 -6.41
C HIS A 67 3.62 15.13 -5.83
N ALA A 68 3.92 14.78 -4.58
CA ALA A 68 5.21 15.05 -3.96
C ALA A 68 6.35 14.37 -4.73
N VAL A 69 6.18 13.09 -5.08
CA VAL A 69 7.18 12.33 -5.85
C VAL A 69 7.34 12.91 -7.25
N LYS A 70 6.25 13.18 -7.99
CA LYS A 70 6.35 13.79 -9.33
C LYS A 70 7.06 15.14 -9.32
N ARG A 71 6.82 15.98 -8.30
CA ARG A 71 7.45 17.30 -8.17
C ARG A 71 8.93 17.24 -7.76
N ALA A 72 9.33 16.26 -6.96
CA ALA A 72 10.70 16.16 -6.45
C ALA A 72 11.60 15.26 -7.32
N LEU A 73 11.02 14.26 -7.98
CA LEU A 73 11.67 13.20 -8.74
C LEU A 73 10.95 12.96 -10.09
N PRO A 74 10.93 13.93 -11.01
CA PRO A 74 10.15 13.84 -12.24
C PRO A 74 10.54 12.66 -13.17
N GLY A 75 11.78 12.17 -13.07
CA GLY A 75 12.25 11.00 -13.83
C GLY A 75 11.93 9.64 -13.20
N ALA A 76 11.32 9.61 -12.01
CA ALA A 76 11.00 8.38 -11.32
C ALA A 76 9.59 7.89 -11.68
N VAL A 77 9.48 6.60 -12.01
CA VAL A 77 8.19 5.95 -12.21
C VAL A 77 7.54 5.68 -10.86
N ILE A 78 6.25 5.99 -10.76
CA ILE A 78 5.47 5.71 -9.56
C ILE A 78 4.84 4.33 -9.71
N VAL A 79 5.05 3.49 -8.70
CA VAL A 79 4.43 2.15 -8.59
C VAL A 79 3.42 2.20 -7.46
N ALA A 80 2.17 1.79 -7.74
CA ALA A 80 1.17 1.64 -6.70
C ALA A 80 1.45 0.35 -5.94
N ASP A 81 1.57 0.44 -4.61
CA ASP A 81 1.88 -0.71 -3.77
C ASP A 81 0.78 -1.79 -3.84
N PRO A 82 1.08 -3.02 -4.27
CA PRO A 82 0.07 -4.06 -4.44
C PRO A 82 -0.71 -4.39 -3.16
N PHE A 83 -0.04 -4.34 -2.00
CA PHE A 83 -0.70 -4.61 -0.72
C PHE A 83 -1.79 -3.57 -0.43
N HIS A 84 -1.48 -2.28 -0.59
CA HIS A 84 -2.46 -1.21 -0.39
C HIS A 84 -3.60 -1.24 -1.43
N VAL A 85 -3.34 -1.65 -2.67
CA VAL A 85 -4.41 -1.84 -3.68
C VAL A 85 -5.39 -2.94 -3.25
N ILE A 86 -4.87 -4.11 -2.83
CA ILE A 86 -5.70 -5.22 -2.37
C ILE A 86 -6.37 -4.92 -1.02
N GLN A 87 -5.71 -4.17 -0.13
CA GLN A 87 -6.29 -3.72 1.13
C GLN A 87 -7.48 -2.76 0.90
N ASP A 88 -7.35 -1.80 -0.02
CA ASP A 88 -8.46 -0.92 -0.41
C ASP A 88 -9.62 -1.73 -1.03
N ALA A 89 -9.31 -2.73 -1.86
CA ALA A 89 -10.30 -3.64 -2.43
C ALA A 89 -11.10 -4.38 -1.35
N ASN A 90 -10.40 -4.99 -0.39
CA ASN A 90 -11.03 -5.69 0.74
C ASN A 90 -11.91 -4.75 1.57
N ARG A 91 -11.45 -3.52 1.82
CA ARG A 91 -12.23 -2.52 2.55
C ARG A 91 -13.55 -2.20 1.82
N ARG A 92 -13.48 -1.96 0.51
CA ARG A 92 -14.67 -1.66 -0.30
C ARG A 92 -15.65 -2.82 -0.38
N VAL A 93 -15.17 -4.06 -0.44
CA VAL A 93 -16.02 -5.26 -0.36
C VAL A 93 -16.72 -5.33 1.00
N ASP A 94 -16.02 -5.05 2.10
CA ASP A 94 -16.62 -5.04 3.44
C ASP A 94 -17.64 -3.90 3.61
N GLU A 95 -17.37 -2.71 3.04
CA GLU A 95 -18.31 -1.58 2.98
C GLU A 95 -19.59 -1.96 2.21
N ALA A 96 -19.46 -2.54 1.01
CA ALA A 96 -20.61 -3.00 0.23
C ALA A 96 -21.41 -4.08 0.97
N ARG A 97 -20.73 -5.02 1.64
CA ARG A 97 -21.35 -6.04 2.50
C ARG A 97 -22.16 -5.37 3.62
N LEU A 98 -21.61 -4.38 4.31
CA LEU A 98 -22.29 -3.69 5.41
C LEU A 98 -23.54 -2.94 4.92
N VAL A 99 -23.46 -2.26 3.77
CA VAL A 99 -24.62 -1.58 3.15
C VAL A 99 -25.71 -2.59 2.80
N GLU A 100 -25.36 -3.70 2.16
CA GLU A 100 -26.33 -4.75 1.80
C GLU A 100 -27.04 -5.33 3.03
N GLN A 101 -26.33 -5.55 4.14
CA GLN A 101 -26.94 -6.00 5.40
C GLN A 101 -27.92 -4.97 5.97
N GLN A 102 -27.61 -3.67 5.86
CA GLN A 102 -28.49 -2.61 6.33
C GLN A 102 -29.78 -2.52 5.51
N VAL A 103 -29.68 -2.71 4.20
CA VAL A 103 -30.84 -2.65 3.28
C VAL A 103 -31.72 -3.89 3.38
N THR A 104 -31.12 -5.09 3.43
CA THR A 104 -31.87 -6.36 3.38
C THR A 104 -32.25 -6.91 4.76
N GLY A 105 -31.57 -6.47 5.82
CA GLY A 105 -31.66 -7.07 7.16
C GLY A 105 -30.98 -8.45 7.27
N VAL A 106 -30.45 -8.99 6.18
CA VAL A 106 -29.80 -10.31 6.15
C VAL A 106 -28.34 -10.17 6.58
N ARG A 107 -27.90 -10.98 7.54
CA ARG A 107 -26.49 -11.01 7.97
C ARG A 107 -25.64 -11.76 6.94
N LEU A 108 -24.62 -11.08 6.41
CA LEU A 108 -23.69 -11.63 5.41
C LEU A 108 -22.36 -12.01 6.05
N PRO A 109 -21.87 -13.25 5.88
CA PRO A 109 -20.59 -13.68 6.42
C PRO A 109 -19.45 -12.90 5.76
N ARG A 110 -18.57 -12.35 6.60
CA ARG A 110 -17.45 -11.50 6.17
C ARG A 110 -16.32 -12.30 5.49
N TRP A 111 -15.92 -13.41 6.10
CA TRP A 111 -14.72 -14.15 5.67
C TRP A 111 -14.78 -14.76 4.27
N PRO A 112 -15.91 -15.31 3.79
CA PRO A 112 -16.03 -15.78 2.41
C PRO A 112 -15.75 -14.69 1.37
N LEU A 113 -15.97 -13.41 1.70
CA LEU A 113 -15.76 -12.27 0.81
C LEU A 113 -14.35 -11.70 0.88
N LEU A 114 -13.68 -11.77 2.04
CA LEU A 114 -12.37 -11.12 2.24
C LEU A 114 -11.19 -12.06 2.06
N LYS A 115 -11.37 -13.37 2.26
CA LYS A 115 -10.34 -14.35 1.93
C LYS A 115 -10.14 -14.44 0.41
N ASN A 116 -9.01 -15.01 0.03
CA ASN A 116 -8.75 -15.40 -1.35
C ASN A 116 -9.67 -16.58 -1.70
N GLU A 117 -10.18 -16.65 -2.93
CA GLU A 117 -11.04 -17.77 -3.33
C GLU A 117 -10.34 -19.12 -3.17
N ASP A 118 -9.05 -19.17 -3.50
CA ASP A 118 -8.20 -20.37 -3.39
C ASP A 118 -8.01 -20.83 -1.92
N ASP A 119 -8.26 -19.96 -0.94
CA ASP A 119 -8.08 -20.22 0.50
C ASP A 119 -9.42 -20.47 1.24
N LEU A 120 -10.52 -20.61 0.50
CA LEU A 120 -11.84 -20.87 1.07
C LEU A 120 -12.00 -22.33 1.44
N THR A 121 -12.58 -22.58 2.62
CA THR A 121 -13.10 -23.93 2.93
C THR A 121 -14.36 -24.20 2.10
N GLU A 122 -14.74 -25.46 1.92
CA GLU A 122 -15.98 -25.84 1.19
C GLU A 122 -17.20 -25.09 1.71
N ARG A 123 -17.34 -24.96 3.04
CA ARG A 123 -18.40 -24.17 3.67
C ARG A 123 -18.35 -22.70 3.25
N GLN A 124 -17.17 -22.10 3.23
CA GLN A 124 -17.01 -20.70 2.84
C GLN A 124 -17.27 -20.50 1.34
N ALA A 125 -16.86 -21.45 0.48
CA ALA A 125 -17.15 -21.43 -0.94
C ALA A 125 -18.67 -21.52 -1.21
N ALA A 126 -19.39 -22.40 -0.52
CA ALA A 126 -20.85 -22.48 -0.60
C ALA A 126 -21.54 -21.18 -0.15
N GLN A 127 -21.05 -20.56 0.93
CA GLN A 127 -21.54 -19.25 1.38
C GLN A 127 -21.29 -18.15 0.34
N LEU A 128 -20.09 -18.10 -0.26
CA LEU A 128 -19.76 -17.14 -1.31
C LEU A 128 -20.66 -17.34 -2.55
N ALA A 129 -20.92 -18.59 -2.95
CA ALA A 129 -21.82 -18.91 -4.05
C ALA A 129 -23.26 -18.41 -3.78
N ALA A 130 -23.77 -18.60 -2.56
CA ALA A 130 -25.06 -18.06 -2.16
C ALA A 130 -25.08 -16.52 -2.20
N ILE A 131 -24.03 -15.85 -1.70
CA ILE A 131 -23.92 -14.39 -1.78
C ILE A 131 -23.94 -13.91 -3.24
N ARG A 132 -23.16 -14.55 -4.12
CA ARG A 132 -23.11 -14.24 -5.56
C ARG A 132 -24.46 -14.41 -6.26
N LYS A 133 -25.26 -15.38 -5.81
CA LYS A 133 -26.60 -15.64 -6.35
C LYS A 133 -27.58 -14.54 -5.96
N HIS A 134 -27.60 -14.14 -4.68
CA HIS A 134 -28.67 -13.31 -4.11
C HIS A 134 -28.32 -11.82 -3.95
N HIS A 135 -27.04 -11.47 -3.82
CA HIS A 135 -26.58 -10.11 -3.52
C HIS A 135 -25.64 -9.61 -4.63
N LYS A 136 -26.23 -9.24 -5.78
CA LYS A 136 -25.49 -8.91 -7.00
C LYS A 136 -24.52 -7.75 -6.84
N ASN A 137 -24.85 -6.75 -6.03
CA ASN A 137 -23.96 -5.62 -5.79
C ASN A 137 -22.69 -6.07 -5.06
N VAL A 138 -22.84 -6.75 -3.91
CA VAL A 138 -21.71 -7.32 -3.15
C VAL A 138 -20.87 -8.27 -4.02
N ALA A 139 -21.53 -9.08 -4.86
CA ALA A 139 -20.86 -9.96 -5.81
C ALA A 139 -19.99 -9.19 -6.82
N HIS A 140 -20.44 -8.03 -7.30
CA HIS A 140 -19.68 -7.20 -8.23
C HIS A 140 -18.45 -6.58 -7.53
N PHE A 141 -18.58 -6.05 -6.31
CA PHE A 141 -17.41 -5.61 -5.53
C PHE A 141 -16.39 -6.75 -5.30
N HIS A 142 -16.89 -7.95 -4.97
CA HIS A 142 -16.06 -9.14 -4.80
C HIS A 142 -15.33 -9.51 -6.11
N TRP A 143 -16.03 -9.49 -7.24
CA TRP A 143 -15.44 -9.76 -8.54
C TRP A 143 -14.30 -8.78 -8.85
N VAL A 144 -14.50 -7.47 -8.64
CA VAL A 144 -13.43 -6.46 -8.83
C VAL A 144 -12.21 -6.77 -7.97
N LYS A 145 -12.40 -7.12 -6.69
CA LYS A 145 -11.30 -7.53 -5.79
C LYS A 145 -10.51 -8.69 -6.40
N GLU A 146 -11.17 -9.74 -6.87
CA GLU A 146 -10.47 -10.91 -7.43
C GLU A 146 -9.75 -10.58 -8.73
N GLN A 147 -10.38 -9.81 -9.63
CA GLN A 147 -9.71 -9.36 -10.84
C GLN A 147 -8.47 -8.52 -10.55
N LEU A 148 -8.47 -7.69 -9.49
CA LEU A 148 -7.27 -6.95 -9.08
C LEU A 148 -6.16 -7.89 -8.59
N ARG A 149 -6.49 -9.03 -7.99
CA ARG A 149 -5.49 -10.07 -7.69
C ARG A 149 -4.93 -10.66 -8.96
N ASP A 150 -5.78 -10.93 -9.94
CA ASP A 150 -5.37 -11.47 -11.25
C ASP A 150 -4.47 -10.47 -11.99
N VAL A 151 -4.73 -9.16 -11.90
CA VAL A 151 -3.81 -8.12 -12.41
C VAL A 151 -2.40 -8.31 -11.87
N TYR A 152 -2.23 -8.63 -10.59
CA TYR A 152 -0.90 -8.84 -9.98
C TYR A 152 -0.32 -10.24 -10.21
N ARG A 153 -1.18 -11.25 -10.43
CA ARG A 153 -0.80 -12.62 -10.79
C ARG A 153 -0.42 -12.78 -12.26
N ALA A 154 -0.86 -11.87 -13.13
CA ALA A 154 -0.56 -11.85 -14.55
C ALA A 154 0.94 -11.99 -14.81
N SER A 155 1.28 -12.72 -15.86
CA SER A 155 2.67 -13.06 -16.19
C SER A 155 3.43 -11.84 -16.73
N ASN A 156 2.72 -10.97 -17.43
CA ASN A 156 3.29 -9.79 -18.06
C ASN A 156 2.35 -8.57 -17.99
N ARG A 157 2.89 -7.42 -18.41
CA ARG A 157 2.17 -6.14 -18.37
C ARG A 157 0.96 -6.10 -19.31
N ASP A 158 1.00 -6.78 -20.45
CA ASP A 158 -0.08 -6.73 -21.45
C ASP A 158 -1.30 -7.51 -20.95
N GLU A 159 -1.08 -8.70 -20.39
CA GLU A 159 -2.12 -9.48 -19.72
C GLU A 159 -2.74 -8.70 -18.56
N ALA A 160 -1.90 -8.11 -17.69
CA ALA A 160 -2.36 -7.27 -16.59
C ALA A 160 -3.16 -6.06 -17.06
N THR A 161 -2.79 -5.49 -18.21
CA THR A 161 -3.49 -4.38 -18.84
C THR A 161 -4.88 -4.78 -19.30
N ALA A 162 -5.00 -5.90 -20.01
CA ALA A 162 -6.28 -6.42 -20.47
C ALA A 162 -7.26 -6.66 -19.29
N ILE A 163 -6.77 -7.26 -18.21
CA ILE A 163 -7.57 -7.50 -17.01
C ILE A 163 -8.01 -6.18 -16.36
N LEU A 164 -7.08 -5.24 -16.16
CA LEU A 164 -7.37 -3.97 -15.49
C LEU A 164 -8.31 -3.08 -16.31
N ASP A 165 -8.15 -3.05 -17.63
CA ASP A 165 -9.02 -2.27 -18.53
C ASP A 165 -10.44 -2.81 -18.54
N ARG A 166 -10.61 -4.14 -18.55
CA ARG A 166 -11.91 -4.79 -18.38
C ARG A 166 -12.54 -4.39 -17.05
N VAL A 167 -11.80 -4.47 -15.94
CA VAL A 167 -12.31 -4.06 -14.62
C VAL A 167 -12.75 -2.60 -14.63
N ILE A 168 -11.94 -1.70 -15.17
CA ILE A 168 -12.27 -0.28 -15.27
C ILE A 168 -13.57 -0.12 -16.07
N PHE A 169 -13.68 -0.75 -17.24
CA PHE A 169 -14.87 -0.67 -18.09
C PHE A 169 -16.15 -1.16 -17.40
N GLU A 170 -16.11 -2.33 -16.75
CA GLU A 170 -17.26 -2.92 -16.05
C GLU A 170 -17.71 -2.05 -14.87
N THR A 171 -16.76 -1.59 -14.05
CA THR A 171 -17.07 -0.74 -12.89
C THR A 171 -17.63 0.63 -13.28
N GLN A 172 -17.24 1.15 -14.45
CA GLN A 172 -17.76 2.41 -15.00
C GLN A 172 -19.18 2.32 -15.52
N SER A 173 -19.56 1.14 -16.01
CA SER A 173 -20.89 0.86 -16.56
C SER A 173 -21.86 0.35 -15.49
N ALA A 174 -21.40 0.21 -14.24
CA ALA A 174 -22.21 -0.20 -13.11
C ALA A 174 -23.23 0.87 -12.70
N SER A 175 -24.37 0.43 -12.17
CA SER A 175 -25.40 1.32 -11.60
C SER A 175 -25.06 1.83 -10.19
N ASP A 176 -24.14 1.17 -9.49
CA ASP A 176 -23.73 1.54 -8.13
C ASP A 176 -22.65 2.64 -8.16
N ALA A 177 -22.96 3.77 -7.53
CA ALA A 177 -22.08 4.95 -7.53
C ALA A 177 -20.73 4.72 -6.83
N ALA A 178 -20.68 3.87 -5.80
CA ALA A 178 -19.44 3.54 -5.09
C ALA A 178 -18.53 2.66 -5.95
N LEU A 179 -19.11 1.74 -6.74
CA LEU A 179 -18.44 0.96 -7.76
C LEU A 179 -17.89 1.84 -8.89
N MET A 180 -18.69 2.77 -9.41
CA MET A 180 -18.24 3.75 -10.40
C MET A 180 -17.08 4.63 -9.89
N GLN A 181 -17.15 5.05 -8.62
CA GLN A 181 -16.07 5.79 -7.96
C GLN A 181 -14.80 4.96 -7.80
N TRP A 182 -14.95 3.66 -7.54
CA TRP A 182 -13.82 2.73 -7.51
C TRP A 182 -13.16 2.62 -8.89
N GLY A 183 -13.95 2.41 -9.95
CA GLY A 183 -13.47 2.40 -11.34
C GLY A 183 -12.71 3.66 -11.74
N ARG A 184 -13.23 4.84 -11.37
CA ARG A 184 -12.52 6.13 -11.55
C ARG A 184 -11.18 6.18 -10.82
N THR A 185 -11.13 5.61 -9.61
CA THR A 185 -9.89 5.52 -8.82
C THR A 185 -8.88 4.60 -9.50
N LEU A 186 -9.31 3.41 -9.94
CA LEU A 186 -8.46 2.46 -10.66
C LEU A 186 -7.92 3.05 -11.96
N ARG A 187 -8.76 3.73 -12.75
CA ARG A 187 -8.30 4.45 -13.95
C ARG A 187 -7.24 5.48 -13.62
N ARG A 188 -7.48 6.31 -12.60
CA ARG A 188 -6.53 7.36 -12.20
C ARG A 188 -5.17 6.79 -11.77
N TRP A 189 -5.14 5.57 -11.25
CA TRP A 189 -3.93 4.88 -10.80
C TRP A 189 -3.42 3.81 -11.77
N ARG A 190 -4.06 3.64 -12.93
CA ARG A 190 -3.81 2.55 -13.91
C ARG A 190 -2.33 2.37 -14.22
N GLU A 191 -1.65 3.43 -14.65
CA GLU A 191 -0.23 3.36 -14.99
C GLU A 191 0.66 2.97 -13.81
N ALA A 192 0.33 3.42 -12.60
CA ALA A 192 1.09 3.09 -11.41
C ALA A 192 0.87 1.64 -10.95
N ILE A 193 -0.35 1.11 -11.14
CA ILE A 193 -0.67 -0.31 -10.90
C ILE A 193 0.11 -1.18 -11.89
N LEU A 194 0.03 -0.87 -13.19
CA LEU A 194 0.71 -1.64 -14.24
C LEU A 194 2.25 -1.52 -14.19
N ALA A 195 2.78 -0.42 -13.63
CA ALA A 195 4.22 -0.24 -13.44
C ALA A 195 4.85 -1.32 -12.54
N TYR A 196 4.06 -2.00 -11.70
CA TYR A 196 4.56 -3.15 -10.93
C TYR A 196 5.16 -4.25 -11.82
N HIS A 197 4.58 -4.53 -12.99
CA HIS A 197 5.06 -5.58 -13.89
C HIS A 197 6.41 -5.28 -14.53
N THR A 198 6.77 -4.00 -14.62
CA THR A 198 8.07 -3.56 -15.14
C THR A 198 9.12 -3.46 -14.04
N TRP A 199 8.75 -2.89 -12.88
CA TRP A 199 9.71 -2.53 -11.83
C TRP A 199 9.81 -3.53 -10.69
N ARG A 200 8.76 -4.35 -10.47
CA ARG A 200 8.63 -5.36 -9.40
C ARG A 200 8.98 -4.81 -8.00
N VAL A 201 8.65 -3.54 -7.76
CA VAL A 201 8.84 -2.87 -6.46
C VAL A 201 7.56 -2.99 -5.62
N SER A 202 7.73 -3.24 -4.32
CA SER A 202 6.64 -3.26 -3.33
C SER A 202 7.10 -2.65 -2.00
N ASN A 203 6.14 -2.38 -1.10
CA ASN A 203 6.43 -1.94 0.27
C ASN A 203 6.85 -3.07 1.22
N GLY A 204 7.04 -4.32 0.75
CA GLY A 204 7.30 -5.47 1.64
C GLY A 204 8.50 -5.31 2.58
N TYR A 205 9.58 -4.64 2.15
CA TYR A 205 10.69 -4.32 3.06
C TYR A 205 10.30 -3.23 4.07
N THR A 206 9.55 -2.21 3.65
CA THR A 206 9.05 -1.13 4.51
C THR A 206 8.10 -1.67 5.57
N GLU A 207 7.28 -2.67 5.25
CA GLU A 207 6.45 -3.39 6.21
C GLU A 207 7.28 -4.14 7.26
N GLY A 208 8.39 -4.77 6.84
CA GLY A 208 9.36 -5.36 7.76
C GLY A 208 9.99 -4.31 8.69
N VAL A 209 10.31 -3.13 8.15
CA VAL A 209 10.77 -1.97 8.94
C VAL A 209 9.70 -1.55 9.94
N HIS A 210 8.44 -1.40 9.52
CA HIS A 210 7.34 -1.03 10.41
C HIS A 210 7.10 -2.07 11.50
N THR A 211 7.24 -3.34 11.19
CA THR A 211 7.11 -4.45 12.16
C THR A 211 8.18 -4.33 13.24
N LYS A 212 9.44 -4.10 12.85
CA LYS A 212 10.53 -3.87 13.79
C LYS A 212 10.35 -2.56 14.58
N ILE A 213 9.87 -1.48 13.96
CA ILE A 213 9.49 -0.24 14.65
C ILE A 213 8.44 -0.52 15.73
N LYS A 214 7.37 -1.24 15.41
CA LYS A 214 6.29 -1.60 16.37
C LYS A 214 6.85 -2.40 17.55
N LEU A 215 7.76 -3.34 17.31
CA LEU A 215 8.46 -4.08 18.36
C LEU A 215 9.30 -3.14 19.26
N LEU A 216 10.12 -2.28 18.66
CA LEU A 216 10.96 -1.33 19.40
C LEU A 216 10.14 -0.35 20.24
N LYS A 217 8.98 0.08 19.74
CA LYS A 217 8.02 0.89 20.51
C LYS A 217 7.49 0.15 21.73
N ARG A 218 7.14 -1.13 21.58
CA ARG A 218 6.62 -1.97 22.66
C ARG A 218 7.65 -2.15 23.78
N ILE A 219 8.89 -2.49 23.43
CA ILE A 219 9.96 -2.69 24.43
C ILE A 219 10.46 -1.38 25.05
N SER A 220 10.16 -0.23 24.44
CA SER A 220 10.50 1.09 24.98
C SER A 220 9.40 1.68 25.87
N TYR A 221 8.28 0.97 26.06
CA TYR A 221 7.11 1.45 26.82
C TYR A 221 6.53 2.79 26.30
N GLY A 222 6.65 3.01 24.99
CA GLY A 222 6.21 4.24 24.32
C GLY A 222 7.26 5.36 24.30
N PHE A 223 6.94 6.46 23.61
CA PHE A 223 7.82 7.63 23.50
C PHE A 223 7.00 8.89 23.71
N ARG A 224 7.55 9.84 24.49
CA ARG A 224 7.00 11.20 24.65
C ARG A 224 7.62 12.18 23.64
N ASN A 225 8.91 12.01 23.35
CA ASN A 225 9.67 12.85 22.45
C ASN A 225 9.86 12.15 21.09
N ARG A 226 9.43 12.83 20.02
CA ARG A 226 9.49 12.37 18.63
C ARG A 226 10.92 12.25 18.11
N GLU A 227 11.81 13.16 18.50
CA GLU A 227 13.20 13.13 18.08
C GLU A 227 13.95 11.93 18.67
N ILE A 228 13.75 11.64 19.96
CA ILE A 228 14.30 10.44 20.61
C ILE A 228 13.80 9.17 19.93
N TYR A 229 12.51 9.14 19.57
CA TYR A 229 11.95 8.05 18.80
C TYR A 229 12.67 7.85 17.46
N VAL A 230 12.79 8.91 16.65
CA VAL A 230 13.46 8.85 15.34
C VAL A 230 14.91 8.40 15.49
N ARG A 231 15.68 9.00 16.41
CA ARG A 231 17.08 8.64 16.66
C ARG A 231 17.22 7.16 17.03
N LYS A 232 16.40 6.65 17.96
CA LYS A 232 16.43 5.25 18.38
C LYS A 232 16.04 4.29 17.26
N MET A 233 15.05 4.64 16.43
CA MET A 233 14.72 3.83 15.26
C MET A 233 15.90 3.79 14.29
N LEU A 234 16.45 4.94 13.90
CA LEU A 234 17.58 5.01 12.97
C LEU A 234 18.78 4.19 13.47
N LEU A 235 19.12 4.29 14.76
CA LEU A 235 20.15 3.48 15.40
C LEU A 235 19.90 1.97 15.25
N ALA A 236 18.66 1.52 15.49
CA ALA A 236 18.31 0.11 15.41
C ALA A 236 18.33 -0.47 13.98
N PHE A 237 18.31 0.37 12.94
CA PHE A 237 18.43 -0.04 11.54
C PHE A 237 19.84 0.16 10.95
N MET A 238 20.79 0.71 11.72
CA MET A 238 22.17 0.83 11.26
C MET A 238 22.86 -0.54 11.17
N PRO A 239 23.65 -0.80 10.11
CA PRO A 239 24.46 -2.01 10.02
C PRO A 239 25.45 -2.11 11.19
N LEU A 240 25.56 -3.30 11.80
CA LEU A 240 26.50 -3.57 12.89
C LEU A 240 27.94 -3.19 12.54
N ALA A 241 28.40 -3.50 11.33
CA ALA A 241 29.75 -3.13 10.86
C ALA A 241 30.01 -1.61 10.93
N TRP A 242 28.97 -0.79 10.77
CA TRP A 242 29.09 0.67 10.86
C TRP A 242 29.16 1.14 12.32
N LEU A 243 28.40 0.49 13.22
CA LEU A 243 28.44 0.74 14.65
C LEU A 243 29.76 0.31 15.29
N THR A 244 30.30 -0.84 14.90
CA THR A 244 31.61 -1.31 15.38
C THR A 244 32.75 -0.41 14.91
N SER A 245 32.58 0.28 13.78
CA SER A 245 33.53 1.29 13.29
C SER A 245 33.40 2.66 13.97
N HIS A 246 32.34 2.89 14.77
CA HIS A 246 32.06 4.14 15.48
C HIS A 246 31.57 3.86 16.92
N PRO A 247 32.43 3.30 17.79
CA PRO A 247 32.04 2.83 19.12
C PRO A 247 31.43 3.93 20.02
N GLN A 248 31.71 5.20 19.77
CA GLN A 248 31.09 6.36 20.42
C GLN A 248 29.56 6.44 20.26
N LEU A 249 28.96 5.67 19.35
CA LEU A 249 27.50 5.58 19.17
C LEU A 249 26.86 4.47 20.02
N LEU A 250 27.66 3.65 20.70
CA LEU A 250 27.23 2.54 21.55
C LEU A 250 27.27 2.87 23.05
N THR A 251 27.85 4.02 23.41
CA THR A 251 27.92 4.60 24.76
C THR A 251 26.86 5.67 24.93
#